data_AF-A0A1V8M924-F1
#
_entry.id   AF-A0A1V8M924-F1
#
_cell.length_a   1.000
_cell.length_b   1.000
_cell.length_c   1.000
_cell.angle_alpha   90.00
_cell.angle_beta   90.00
_cell.angle_gamma   90.00
#
_symmetry.space_group_name_H-M   'P 1'
#
loop_
_entity.id
_entity.type
_entity.pdbx_description
1 polymer ?
#
loop_
_entity_poly.entity_id
_entity_poly.type
_entity_poly.pdbx_seq_one_letter_code
_entity_poly.pdbx_strand_id
1 'polypeptide(L)'
;MKFNLLKWQSIQDRRNDLHVALMNINEELYFVRREYHKHRDSFLRGHDTRRDYPLTSIIDNDRKLSYPQLIERVEEIKSDWPNVCEEFTLPEESSAKPALIALYNRLLDLKRLEQRYDLVQSEWKSYGQSFNTLQEFATKHTKISSQIVSPVN
;
A
#
# COMPACT_ATOMS: atom_id res chain seq x y z
N MET A 1 -22.76 24.04 -30.17
CA MET A 1 -22.94 23.32 -28.89
C MET A 1 -22.45 24.24 -27.77
N LYS A 2 -23.22 24.47 -26.70
CA LYS A 2 -22.78 25.32 -25.58
C LYS A 2 -21.97 24.49 -24.59
N PHE A 3 -20.81 24.99 -24.18
CA PHE A 3 -19.98 24.37 -23.15
C PHE A 3 -20.67 24.47 -21.78
N ASN A 4 -20.70 23.37 -21.01
CA ASN A 4 -21.27 23.36 -19.67
C ASN A 4 -20.16 23.46 -18.63
N LEU A 5 -19.94 24.68 -18.13
CA LEU A 5 -18.87 24.99 -17.18
C LEU A 5 -19.02 24.22 -15.85
N LEU A 6 -20.24 24.04 -15.35
CA LEU A 6 -20.49 23.33 -14.08
C LEU A 6 -20.09 21.85 -14.18
N LYS A 7 -20.40 21.20 -15.31
CA LYS A 7 -19.99 19.81 -15.57
C LYS A 7 -18.46 19.71 -15.70
N TRP A 8 -17.83 20.66 -16.36
CA TRP A 8 -16.38 20.71 -16.48
C TRP A 8 -15.69 20.86 -15.12
N GLN A 9 -16.19 21.77 -14.27
CA GLN A 9 -15.67 21.98 -12.92
C GLN A 9 -15.80 20.70 -12.08
N SER A 10 -16.97 20.05 -12.09
CA SER A 10 -17.19 18.80 -11.36
C SER A 10 -16.21 17.68 -11.78
N ILE A 11 -15.90 17.59 -13.07
CA ILE A 11 -14.92 16.63 -13.60
C ILE A 11 -13.50 16.96 -13.10
N GLN A 12 -13.15 18.25 -13.05
CA GLN A 12 -11.85 18.71 -12.56
C GLN A 12 -11.72 18.51 -11.04
N ASP A 13 -12.78 18.77 -10.28
CA ASP A 13 -12.80 18.55 -8.83
C ASP A 13 -12.62 17.06 -8.51
N ARG A 14 -13.33 16.17 -9.23
CA ARG A 14 -13.16 14.72 -9.06
C ARG A 14 -11.74 14.24 -9.39
N ARG A 15 -11.07 14.88 -10.37
CA ARG A 15 -9.66 14.64 -10.66
C ARG A 15 -8.82 15.01 -9.42
N ASN A 16 -9.00 16.21 -8.89
CA ASN A 16 -8.25 16.66 -7.72
C ASN A 16 -8.48 15.74 -6.51
N ASP A 17 -9.71 15.29 -6.28
CA ASP A 17 -10.05 14.36 -5.18
C ASP A 17 -9.27 13.04 -5.29
N LEU A 18 -9.21 12.44 -6.49
CA LEU A 18 -8.46 11.21 -6.72
C LEU A 18 -6.95 11.40 -6.52
N HIS A 19 -6.41 12.54 -6.96
CA HIS A 19 -5.01 12.87 -6.74
C HIS A 19 -4.69 13.03 -5.25
N VAL A 20 -5.51 13.78 -4.51
CA VAL A 20 -5.35 13.97 -3.06
C VAL A 20 -5.46 12.63 -2.32
N ALA A 21 -6.44 11.78 -2.69
CA ALA A 21 -6.57 10.46 -2.11
C ALA A 21 -5.30 9.60 -2.33
N LEU A 22 -4.73 9.64 -3.54
CA LEU A 22 -3.50 8.93 -3.86
C LEU A 22 -2.30 9.44 -3.05
N MET A 23 -2.18 10.76 -2.88
CA MET A 23 -1.11 11.36 -2.07
C MET A 23 -1.23 10.97 -0.60
N ASN A 24 -2.43 11.03 -0.02
CA ASN A 24 -2.67 10.64 1.37
C ASN A 24 -2.31 9.16 1.62
N ILE A 25 -2.70 8.26 0.71
CA ILE A 25 -2.34 6.83 0.84
C ILE A 25 -0.82 6.64 0.68
N ASN A 26 -0.16 7.40 -0.19
CA ASN A 26 1.28 7.32 -0.37
C ASN A 26 2.06 7.77 0.88
N GLU A 27 1.62 8.83 1.54
CA GLU A 27 2.18 9.29 2.82
C GLU A 27 2.00 8.23 3.92
N GLU A 28 0.80 7.64 4.01
CA GLU A 28 0.51 6.55 4.95
C GLU A 28 1.38 5.32 4.68
N LEU A 29 1.55 4.94 3.41
CA LEU A 29 2.44 3.85 2.99
C LEU A 29 3.88 4.08 3.40
N TYR A 30 4.38 5.30 3.22
CA TYR A 30 5.74 5.65 3.63
C TYR A 30 5.92 5.46 5.14
N PHE A 31 4.97 5.93 5.94
CA PHE A 31 4.99 5.78 7.39
C PHE A 31 4.94 4.30 7.81
N VAL A 32 3.96 3.54 7.30
CA VAL A 32 3.76 2.12 7.67
C VAL A 32 4.95 1.27 7.23
N ARG A 33 5.51 1.51 6.05
CA ARG A 33 6.71 0.79 5.58
C ARG A 33 7.90 1.05 6.49
N ARG A 34 8.12 2.31 6.89
CA ARG A 34 9.19 2.67 7.83
C ARG A 34 9.00 1.99 9.18
N GLU A 35 7.79 2.00 9.72
CA GLU A 35 7.48 1.36 11.00
C GLU A 35 7.67 -0.17 10.92
N TYR A 36 7.22 -0.81 9.84
CA TYR A 36 7.48 -2.24 9.61
C TYR A 36 8.97 -2.56 9.63
N HIS A 37 9.80 -1.81 8.90
CA HIS A 37 11.26 -2.04 8.89
C HIS A 37 11.88 -1.90 10.29
N LYS A 38 11.48 -0.90 11.06
CA LYS A 38 11.95 -0.75 12.45
C LYS A 38 11.59 -1.96 13.32
N HIS A 39 10.35 -2.45 13.22
CA HIS A 39 9.89 -3.60 14.00
C HIS A 39 10.61 -4.88 13.57
N ARG A 40 10.77 -5.08 12.26
CA ARG A 40 11.54 -6.20 11.69
C ARG A 40 12.96 -6.20 12.24
N ASP A 41 13.67 -5.08 12.12
CA ASP A 41 15.05 -5.00 12.54
C ASP A 41 15.19 -5.15 14.06
N SER A 42 14.22 -4.65 14.84
CA SER A 42 14.16 -4.87 16.28
C SER A 42 13.95 -6.34 16.64
N PHE A 43 13.05 -7.02 15.93
CA PHE A 43 12.79 -8.45 16.12
C PHE A 43 14.04 -9.28 15.79
N LEU A 44 14.65 -9.02 14.63
CA LEU A 44 15.87 -9.71 14.21
C LEU A 44 17.01 -9.51 15.20
N ARG A 45 17.25 -8.28 15.68
CA ARG A 45 18.28 -8.05 16.72
C ARG A 45 18.01 -8.80 18.02
N GLY A 46 16.75 -8.99 18.39
CA GLY A 46 16.37 -9.66 19.63
C GLY A 46 16.40 -11.19 19.54
N HIS A 47 16.21 -11.76 18.34
CA HIS A 47 15.91 -13.17 18.18
C HIS A 47 16.76 -13.92 17.13
N ASP A 48 17.43 -13.21 16.20
CA ASP A 48 18.26 -13.80 15.15
C ASP A 48 19.66 -14.14 15.70
N THR A 49 19.73 -15.26 16.41
CA THR A 49 20.91 -15.67 17.18
C THR A 49 21.85 -16.62 16.43
N ARG A 50 21.45 -17.15 15.27
CA ARG A 50 22.20 -18.16 14.50
C ARG A 50 22.64 -17.62 13.15
N ARG A 51 23.86 -17.97 12.73
CA ARG A 51 24.47 -17.50 11.47
C ARG A 51 24.08 -18.32 10.23
N ASP A 52 23.68 -19.57 10.41
CA ASP A 52 23.62 -20.54 9.30
C ASP A 52 22.25 -20.57 8.60
N TYR A 53 21.18 -20.08 9.25
CA TYR A 53 19.86 -19.90 8.65
C TYR A 53 19.16 -18.71 9.32
N PRO A 54 19.36 -17.48 8.81
CA PRO A 54 18.89 -16.29 9.52
C PRO A 54 17.38 -16.18 9.43
N LEU A 55 16.73 -15.84 10.55
CA LEU A 55 15.30 -15.49 10.63
C LEU A 55 14.89 -14.50 9.53
N THR A 56 15.84 -13.64 9.18
CA THR A 56 15.80 -12.70 8.06
C THR A 56 15.27 -13.33 6.76
N SER A 57 15.72 -14.53 6.38
CA SER A 57 15.33 -15.17 5.13
C SER A 57 13.87 -15.60 5.11
N ILE A 58 13.37 -16.13 6.24
CA ILE A 58 11.97 -16.55 6.39
C ILE A 58 11.07 -15.31 6.28
N ILE A 59 11.37 -14.27 7.07
CA ILE A 59 10.59 -13.02 7.09
C ILE A 59 10.59 -12.34 5.70
N ASP A 60 11.72 -12.35 4.99
CA ASP A 60 11.81 -11.77 3.65
C ASP A 60 11.06 -12.59 2.58
N ASN A 61 10.97 -13.90 2.75
CA ASN A 61 10.14 -14.75 1.91
C ASN A 61 8.65 -14.52 2.20
N ASP A 62 8.27 -14.45 3.47
CA ASP A 62 6.88 -14.20 3.88
C ASP A 62 6.40 -12.82 3.44
N ARG A 63 7.30 -11.82 3.28
CA ARG A 63 6.96 -10.52 2.68
C ARG A 63 6.41 -10.61 1.25
N LYS A 64 6.71 -11.69 0.53
CA LYS A 64 6.22 -11.93 -0.84
C LYS A 64 4.81 -12.53 -0.85
N LEU A 65 4.31 -13.00 0.29
CA LEU A 65 2.96 -13.56 0.40
C LEU A 65 1.90 -12.49 0.10
N SER A 66 0.77 -12.97 -0.42
CA SER A 66 -0.44 -12.17 -0.60
C SER A 66 -1.11 -11.86 0.74
N TYR A 67 -2.02 -10.89 0.76
CA TYR A 67 -2.76 -10.52 1.98
C TYR A 67 -3.51 -11.72 2.61
N PRO A 68 -4.25 -12.57 1.87
CA PRO A 68 -4.89 -13.76 2.45
C PRO A 68 -3.89 -14.77 3.04
N GLN A 69 -2.79 -15.03 2.34
CA GLN A 69 -1.73 -15.94 2.83
C GLN A 69 -1.08 -15.43 4.12
N LEU A 70 -0.95 -14.11 4.27
CA LEU A 70 -0.44 -13.53 5.52
C LEU A 70 -1.43 -13.63 6.68
N ILE A 71 -2.74 -13.64 6.42
CA ILE A 71 -3.74 -13.90 7.45
C ILE A 71 -3.59 -15.34 7.96
N GLU A 72 -3.51 -16.29 7.04
CA GLU A 72 -3.27 -17.71 7.37
C GLU A 72 -1.99 -17.86 8.18
N ARG A 73 -0.93 -17.17 7.77
CA ARG A 73 0.36 -17.15 8.48
C ARG A 73 0.27 -16.60 9.89
N VAL A 74 -0.50 -15.53 10.11
CA VAL A 74 -0.74 -14.98 11.46
C VAL A 74 -1.52 -15.97 12.32
N GLU A 75 -2.50 -16.67 11.75
CA GLU A 75 -3.25 -17.70 12.48
C GLU A 75 -2.40 -18.93 12.80
N GLU A 76 -1.50 -19.33 11.91
CA GLU A 76 -0.49 -20.37 12.17
C GLU A 76 0.40 -19.98 13.36
N ILE A 77 0.95 -18.75 13.37
CA ILE A 77 1.75 -18.24 14.50
C ILE A 77 0.96 -18.30 15.82
N LYS A 78 -0.35 -18.05 15.79
CA LYS A 78 -1.20 -18.10 16.99
C LYS A 78 -1.49 -19.53 17.44
N SER A 79 -1.82 -20.41 16.51
CA SER A 79 -2.41 -21.72 16.78
C SER A 79 -1.39 -22.87 16.84
N ASP A 80 -0.31 -22.78 16.08
CA ASP A 80 0.72 -23.82 15.95
C ASP A 80 2.13 -23.26 16.23
N TRP A 81 2.29 -22.72 17.44
CA TRP A 81 3.57 -22.15 17.88
C TRP A 81 4.74 -23.13 17.87
N PRO A 82 4.60 -24.41 18.24
CA PRO A 82 5.71 -25.36 18.19
C PRO A 82 6.31 -25.52 16.79
N ASN A 83 5.47 -25.69 15.77
CA ASN A 83 5.93 -25.79 14.38
C ASN A 83 6.60 -24.49 13.91
N VAL A 84 6.03 -23.34 14.28
CA VAL A 84 6.62 -22.02 13.98
C VAL A 84 7.97 -21.85 14.68
N CYS A 85 8.14 -22.34 15.91
CA CYS A 85 9.44 -22.35 16.57
C CYS A 85 10.46 -23.21 15.82
N GLU A 86 10.06 -24.39 15.34
CA GLU A 86 10.94 -25.25 14.54
C GLU A 86 11.37 -24.55 13.24
N GLU A 87 10.40 -24.00 12.48
CA GLU A 87 10.66 -23.29 11.23
C GLU A 87 11.56 -22.07 11.43
N PHE A 88 11.27 -21.24 12.43
CA PHE A 88 12.05 -20.05 12.76
C PHE A 88 13.31 -20.39 13.58
N THR A 89 13.56 -21.67 13.88
CA THR A 89 14.69 -22.09 14.73
C THR A 89 14.72 -21.36 16.09
N LEU A 90 13.54 -21.05 16.63
CA LEU A 90 13.35 -20.45 17.95
C LEU A 90 13.19 -21.56 19.01
N PRO A 91 13.60 -21.31 20.27
CA PRO A 91 13.24 -22.19 21.38
C PRO A 91 11.73 -22.33 21.54
N GLU A 92 11.20 -23.49 21.89
CA GLU A 92 9.75 -23.69 22.11
C GLU A 92 9.18 -22.73 23.18
N GLU A 93 9.96 -22.48 24.25
CA GLU A 93 9.63 -21.54 25.33
C GLU A 93 9.90 -20.05 24.97
N SER A 94 10.15 -19.75 23.69
CA SER A 94 10.53 -18.41 23.25
C SER A 94 9.43 -17.38 23.54
N SER A 95 9.84 -16.26 24.15
CA SER A 95 9.01 -15.07 24.33
C SER A 95 8.81 -14.27 23.03
N ALA A 96 9.29 -14.77 21.88
CA ALA A 96 9.18 -14.11 20.59
C ALA A 96 7.76 -14.11 20.01
N LYS A 97 6.86 -15.00 20.45
CA LYS A 97 5.51 -15.15 19.87
C LYS A 97 4.74 -13.83 19.76
N PRO A 98 4.61 -13.00 20.82
CA PRO A 98 3.88 -11.74 20.71
C PRO A 98 4.56 -10.74 19.76
N ALA A 99 5.89 -10.72 19.74
CA ALA A 99 6.66 -9.84 18.87
C ALA A 99 6.55 -10.24 17.40
N LEU A 100 6.54 -11.55 17.11
CA LEU A 100 6.33 -12.08 15.75
C LEU A 100 4.92 -11.79 15.25
N ILE A 101 3.89 -12.01 16.08
CA ILE A 101 2.51 -11.64 15.75
C ILE A 101 2.41 -10.13 15.46
N ALA A 102 3.01 -9.29 16.29
CA ALA A 102 3.01 -7.85 16.07
C ALA A 102 3.70 -7.47 14.74
N LEU A 103 4.83 -8.11 14.42
CA LEU A 103 5.53 -7.90 13.15
C LEU A 103 4.66 -8.27 11.94
N TYR A 104 3.99 -9.42 11.98
CA TYR A 104 3.14 -9.87 10.86
C TYR A 104 1.86 -9.05 10.73
N ASN A 105 1.28 -8.56 11.85
CA ASN A 105 0.17 -7.61 11.79
C ASN A 105 0.58 -6.29 11.10
N ARG A 106 1.81 -5.79 11.34
CA ARG A 106 2.33 -4.62 10.61
C ARG A 106 2.52 -4.91 9.12
N LEU A 107 2.95 -6.12 8.77
CA LEU A 107 3.05 -6.55 7.38
C LEU A 107 1.67 -6.64 6.70
N LEU A 108 0.64 -7.12 7.41
CA LEU A 108 -0.74 -7.10 6.95
C LEU A 108 -1.24 -5.67 6.69
N ASP A 109 -0.99 -4.74 7.61
CA ASP A 109 -1.34 -3.33 7.42
C ASP A 109 -0.67 -2.74 6.17
N LEU A 110 0.61 -3.04 5.97
CA LEU A 110 1.36 -2.62 4.78
C LEU A 110 0.72 -3.17 3.50
N LYS A 111 0.44 -4.48 3.45
CA LYS A 111 -0.16 -5.13 2.28
C LYS A 111 -1.56 -4.61 1.97
N ARG A 112 -2.38 -4.35 2.99
CA ARG A 112 -3.71 -3.74 2.81
C ARG A 112 -3.60 -2.35 2.18
N LEU A 113 -2.64 -1.55 2.63
CA LEU A 113 -2.41 -0.21 2.07
C LEU A 113 -1.86 -0.27 0.64
N GLU A 114 -0.96 -1.21 0.34
CA GLU A 114 -0.45 -1.44 -1.02
C GLU A 114 -1.60 -1.78 -1.99
N GLN A 115 -2.51 -2.68 -1.59
CA GLN A 115 -3.71 -3.00 -2.38
C GLN A 115 -4.62 -1.79 -2.59
N ARG A 116 -4.84 -0.99 -1.53
CA ARG A 116 -5.66 0.23 -1.62
C ARG A 116 -5.00 1.28 -2.53
N TYR A 117 -3.68 1.42 -2.45
CA TYR A 117 -2.93 2.31 -3.34
C TYR A 117 -3.06 1.87 -4.79
N ASP A 118 -2.87 0.59 -5.10
CA ASP A 118 -2.98 0.06 -6.45
C ASP A 118 -4.38 0.29 -7.03
N LEU A 119 -5.43 0.09 -6.22
CA LEU A 119 -6.81 0.38 -6.61
C LEU A 119 -7.00 1.85 -6.97
N VAL A 120 -6.64 2.78 -6.07
CA VAL A 120 -6.80 4.23 -6.30
C VAL A 120 -5.91 4.71 -7.45
N GLN A 121 -4.71 4.16 -7.60
CA GLN A 121 -3.81 4.47 -8.71
C GLN A 121 -4.41 4.03 -10.05
N SER A 122 -5.06 2.86 -10.09
CA SER A 122 -5.73 2.36 -11.29
C SER A 122 -6.92 3.25 -11.68
N GLU A 123 -7.74 3.66 -10.71
CA GLU A 123 -8.85 4.60 -10.91
C GLU A 123 -8.34 5.95 -11.39
N TRP A 124 -7.29 6.49 -10.76
CA TRP A 124 -6.66 7.74 -11.15
C TRP A 124 -6.18 7.72 -12.61
N LYS A 125 -5.48 6.65 -13.02
CA LYS A 125 -4.99 6.48 -14.39
C LYS A 125 -6.14 6.42 -15.39
N SER A 126 -7.15 5.58 -15.13
CA SER A 126 -8.32 5.44 -16.01
C SER A 126 -9.11 6.74 -16.15
N TYR A 127 -9.34 7.43 -15.03
CA TYR A 127 -10.01 8.72 -15.00
C TYR A 127 -9.20 9.79 -15.75
N GLY A 128 -7.89 9.85 -15.54
CA GLY A 128 -6.99 10.78 -16.21
C GLY A 128 -6.97 10.62 -17.73
N GLN A 129 -7.00 9.39 -18.24
CA GLN A 129 -7.10 9.13 -19.69
C GLN A 129 -8.42 9.66 -20.29
N SER A 130 -9.54 9.39 -19.59
CA SER A 130 -10.86 9.89 -19.99
C SER A 130 -10.92 11.42 -19.95
N PHE A 131 -10.33 12.02 -18.92
CA PHE A 131 -10.22 13.46 -18.75
C PHE A 131 -9.45 14.11 -19.90
N ASN A 132 -8.27 13.58 -20.24
CA ASN A 132 -7.43 14.11 -21.32
C ASN A 132 -8.16 14.08 -22.67
N THR A 133 -8.88 12.98 -22.94
CA THR A 133 -9.72 12.86 -24.16
C THR A 133 -10.80 13.93 -24.21
N LEU A 134 -11.50 14.18 -23.09
CA LEU A 134 -12.51 15.23 -22.99
C LEU A 134 -11.91 16.63 -23.13
N GLN A 135 -10.72 16.85 -22.59
CA GLN A 135 -10.00 18.11 -22.70
C GLN A 135 -9.58 18.39 -24.16
N GLU A 136 -9.07 17.40 -24.87
CA GLU A 136 -8.75 17.51 -26.30
C GLU A 136 -9.99 17.80 -27.14
N PHE A 137 -11.11 17.13 -26.85
CA PHE A 137 -12.38 17.41 -27.53
C PHE A 137 -12.84 18.85 -27.27
N ALA A 138 -12.79 19.31 -26.02
CA ALA A 138 -13.19 20.67 -25.65
C ALA A 138 -12.33 21.72 -26.36
N THR A 139 -11.00 21.56 -26.37
CA THR A 139 -10.08 22.51 -27.02
C THR A 139 -10.30 22.59 -28.54
N LYS A 140 -10.66 21.48 -29.20
CA LYS A 140 -10.93 21.44 -30.66
C LYS A 140 -12.31 21.97 -31.06
N HIS A 141 -13.33 21.76 -30.22
CA HIS A 141 -14.74 21.95 -30.62
C HIS A 141 -15.48 23.06 -29.88
N THR A 142 -14.90 23.65 -28.84
CA THR A 142 -15.47 24.85 -28.20
C THR A 142 -14.59 26.07 -28.48
N LYS A 143 -15.18 27.13 -29.07
CA LYS A 143 -14.59 28.47 -29.05
C LYS A 143 -14.76 29.01 -27.64
N ILE A 144 -13.83 28.66 -26.76
CA ILE A 144 -13.89 29.08 -25.36
C ILE A 144 -13.50 30.56 -25.33
N SER A 145 -14.47 31.45 -25.14
CA SER A 145 -14.23 32.90 -24.99
C SER A 145 -13.60 33.29 -23.64
N SER A 146 -13.09 32.31 -22.89
CA SER A 146 -12.57 32.48 -21.53
C SER A 146 -11.54 31.37 -21.28
N GLN A 147 -10.25 31.72 -21.34
CA GLN A 147 -9.12 30.81 -21.16
C GLN A 147 -9.39 29.78 -20.06
N ILE A 148 -9.43 28.48 -20.43
CA ILE A 148 -9.29 27.41 -19.44
C ILE A 148 -7.85 27.49 -18.97
N VAL A 149 -7.65 28.05 -17.79
CA VAL A 149 -6.35 28.07 -17.13
C VAL A 149 -6.08 26.65 -16.65
N SER A 150 -5.11 26.00 -17.28
CA SER A 150 -4.56 24.73 -16.84
C SER A 150 -3.66 24.98 -15.63
N PRO A 151 -3.92 24.44 -14.42
CA PRO A 151 -2.90 24.41 -13.41
C PRO A 151 -2.00 23.19 -13.68
N VAL A 152 -0.87 23.49 -14.33
CA VAL A 152 0.47 22.90 -14.18
C VAL A 152 0.70 21.43 -14.63
N ASN A 153 1.79 21.27 -15.39
CA ASN A 153 2.46 20.02 -15.81
C ASN A 153 3.24 19.38 -14.66
#